data_AF-A0A498DBT8-F1
#
_entry.id   AF-A0A498DBT8-F1
#
_cell.length_a   1.000
_cell.length_b   1.000
_cell.length_c   1.000
_cell.angle_alpha   90.00
_cell.angle_beta   90.00
_cell.angle_gamma   90.00
#
_symmetry.space_group_name_H-M   'P 1'
#
loop_
_entity.id
_entity.type
_entity.pdbx_description
1 polymer ?
#
loop_
_entity_poly.entity_id
_entity_poly.type
_entity_poly.pdbx_seq_one_letter_code
_entity_poly.pdbx_strand_id
1 'polypeptide(L)'
;MGETTIPWLHMEAVLGRFSEEKMKAIELLKSFTQDGDGECRRDDFHSGSHQGQILGDDAFAERALNSSGLPVAIKSPTLAEIIDVVCTEYDVDRAGLDGGENVRQGAEMRAMVAWIVQDLESLTLTALAAELGRDLSALSRAAGRLRQRMAKDALLKIKAENITRSL
;
A
#
# COMPACT_ATOMS: atom_id res chain seq x y z
N MET A 1 29.55 28.76 13.99
CA MET A 1 28.17 28.23 13.91
C MET A 1 28.26 26.80 13.39
N GLY A 2 27.67 25.82 14.08
CA GLY A 2 27.78 24.40 13.74
C GLY A 2 28.15 23.45 14.90
N GLU A 3 28.07 23.88 16.16
CA GLU A 3 28.46 23.05 17.33
C GLU A 3 27.35 22.13 17.84
N THR A 4 26.20 22.10 17.18
CA THR A 4 25.07 21.27 17.59
C THR A 4 25.11 19.95 16.80
N THR A 5 25.51 18.88 17.47
CA THR A 5 25.45 17.52 16.91
C THR A 5 23.98 17.11 16.80
N ILE A 6 23.45 17.14 15.58
CA ILE A 6 22.09 16.68 15.29
C ILE A 6 22.15 15.16 15.04
N PRO A 7 21.50 14.31 15.86
CA PRO A 7 21.69 12.85 15.81
C PRO A 7 21.35 12.21 14.47
N TRP A 8 20.49 12.83 13.67
CA TRP A 8 20.08 12.35 12.35
C TRP A 8 20.88 12.97 11.19
N LEU A 9 21.76 13.95 11.47
CA LEU A 9 22.54 14.65 10.45
C LEU A 9 23.99 14.15 10.46
N HIS A 10 24.23 13.06 9.75
CA HIS A 10 25.58 12.54 9.54
C HIS A 10 26.26 13.32 8.41
N MET A 11 27.07 14.33 8.74
CA MET A 11 27.83 15.11 7.76
C MET A 11 28.73 14.25 6.85
N GLU A 12 29.16 13.08 7.31
CA GLU A 12 29.96 12.13 6.53
C GLU A 12 29.21 11.63 5.28
N ALA A 13 27.91 11.38 5.39
CA ALA A 13 27.08 10.94 4.27
C ALA A 13 26.91 12.05 3.21
N VAL A 14 26.85 13.30 3.65
CA VAL A 14 26.75 14.47 2.77
C VAL A 14 28.09 14.73 2.07
N LEU A 15 29.19 14.77 2.83
CA LEU A 15 30.53 15.01 2.29
C LEU A 15 30.95 13.91 1.30
N GLY A 16 30.58 12.66 1.56
CA GLY A 16 30.85 11.53 0.66
C GLY A 16 30.20 11.66 -0.73
N ARG A 17 29.19 12.54 -0.92
CA ARG A 17 28.62 12.83 -2.25
C ARG A 17 29.51 13.72 -3.11
N PHE A 18 30.42 14.48 -2.50
CA PHE A 18 31.32 15.41 -3.21
C PHE A 18 32.69 14.80 -3.47
N SER A 19 33.24 14.06 -2.48
CA SER A 19 34.55 13.42 -2.59
C SER A 19 34.76 12.43 -1.43
N GLU A 20 35.52 11.37 -1.67
CA GLU A 20 35.99 10.45 -0.61
C GLU A 20 37.03 11.12 0.30
N GLU A 21 37.76 12.10 -0.23
CA GLU A 21 38.74 12.88 0.53
C GLU A 21 38.05 14.05 1.25
N LYS A 22 38.10 14.04 2.59
CA LYS A 22 37.36 14.95 3.48
C LYS A 22 37.62 16.45 3.21
N MET A 23 38.88 16.84 3.05
CA MET A 23 39.24 18.25 2.81
C MET A 23 38.69 18.76 1.48
N LYS A 24 38.83 17.94 0.44
CA LYS A 24 38.29 18.22 -0.89
C LYS A 24 36.76 18.25 -0.91
N ALA A 25 36.11 17.35 -0.17
CA ALA A 25 34.65 17.34 -0.03
C ALA A 25 34.12 18.62 0.61
N ILE A 26 34.81 19.13 1.64
CA ILE A 26 34.44 20.40 2.30
C ILE A 26 34.59 21.58 1.34
N GLU A 27 35.68 21.64 0.58
CA GLU A 27 35.93 22.70 -0.39
C GLU A 27 34.88 22.70 -1.52
N LEU A 28 34.55 21.52 -2.05
CA LEU A 28 33.51 21.35 -3.06
C LEU A 28 32.12 21.69 -2.53
N LEU A 29 31.79 21.29 -1.30
CA LEU A 29 30.52 21.67 -0.67
C LEU A 29 30.43 23.19 -0.50
N LYS A 30 31.53 23.83 -0.09
CA LYS A 30 31.59 25.29 0.07
C LYS A 30 31.39 26.00 -1.27
N SER A 31 32.09 25.57 -2.33
CA SER A 31 31.89 26.09 -3.69
C SER A 31 30.43 25.93 -4.11
N PHE A 32 29.87 24.73 -3.97
CA PHE A 32 28.49 24.42 -4.32
C PHE A 32 27.47 25.34 -3.61
N THR A 33 27.67 25.62 -2.31
CA THR A 33 26.80 26.56 -1.58
C THR A 33 26.96 28.01 -2.02
N GLN A 34 28.17 28.41 -2.43
CA GLN A 34 28.44 29.76 -2.92
C GLN A 34 27.90 29.96 -4.35
N ASP A 35 27.99 28.92 -5.18
CA ASP A 35 27.46 28.91 -6.54
C ASP A 35 25.92 28.99 -6.56
N GLY A 36 25.27 28.45 -5.52
CA GLY A 36 23.83 28.57 -5.32
C GLY A 36 23.36 29.88 -4.67
N ASP A 37 24.27 30.74 -4.22
CA ASP A 37 23.93 32.00 -3.57
C ASP A 37 23.45 33.02 -4.62
N GLY A 38 22.12 33.15 -4.75
CA GLY A 38 21.47 33.98 -5.77
C GLY A 38 20.64 33.20 -6.79
N GLU A 39 20.63 31.86 -6.74
CA GLU A 39 19.64 31.09 -7.50
C GLU A 39 18.23 31.39 -6.96
N CYS A 40 17.42 32.04 -7.79
CA CYS A 40 15.99 32.15 -7.55
C CYS A 40 15.33 30.77 -7.70
N ARG A 41 14.10 30.64 -7.17
CA ARG A 41 13.26 29.43 -7.20
C ARG A 41 13.51 28.59 -8.48
N ARG A 42 13.95 27.35 -8.29
CA ARG A 42 14.14 26.37 -9.36
C ARG A 42 12.91 25.49 -9.49
N ASP A 43 12.21 25.62 -10.60
CA ASP A 43 10.94 24.91 -10.82
C ASP A 43 11.10 23.38 -10.81
N ASP A 44 12.28 22.86 -11.18
CA ASP A 44 12.62 21.43 -11.11
C ASP A 44 12.56 20.86 -9.67
N PHE A 45 12.69 21.71 -8.64
CA PHE A 45 12.52 21.32 -7.23
C PHE A 45 11.10 21.52 -6.71
N HIS A 46 10.15 21.86 -7.58
CA HIS A 46 8.79 22.20 -7.21
C HIS A 46 7.72 21.54 -8.10
N SER A 47 8.10 20.96 -9.25
CA SER A 47 7.22 20.16 -10.11
C SER A 47 7.64 18.69 -10.07
N GLY A 48 7.14 17.94 -9.08
CA GLY A 48 7.33 16.49 -9.00
C GLY A 48 6.41 15.70 -9.96
N SER A 49 6.85 14.51 -10.40
CA SER A 49 6.14 13.70 -11.41
C SER A 49 4.85 13.02 -10.91
N HIS A 50 4.69 12.83 -9.60
CA HIS A 50 3.53 12.17 -8.99
C HIS A 50 2.80 13.11 -8.02
N GLN A 51 1.84 13.90 -8.54
CA GLN A 51 1.10 14.92 -7.77
C GLN A 51 2.00 15.89 -6.98
N GLY A 52 3.25 16.11 -7.43
CA GLY A 52 4.23 16.94 -6.73
C GLY A 52 4.90 16.29 -5.51
N GLN A 53 4.66 15.01 -5.24
CA GLN A 53 5.22 14.30 -4.06
C GLN A 53 6.62 13.74 -4.30
N ILE A 54 6.96 13.40 -5.54
CA ILE A 54 8.26 12.83 -5.90
C ILE A 54 9.04 13.86 -6.71
N LEU A 55 10.16 14.30 -6.15
CA LEU A 55 11.12 15.17 -6.82
C LEU A 55 12.02 14.35 -7.74
N GLY A 56 11.77 14.43 -9.03
CA GLY A 56 12.49 13.69 -10.07
C GLY A 56 11.59 13.32 -11.25
N ASP A 57 12.21 12.79 -12.30
CA ASP A 57 11.50 12.23 -13.45
C ASP A 57 10.97 10.81 -13.15
N ASP A 58 10.15 10.28 -14.05
CA ASP A 58 9.58 8.93 -13.90
C ASP A 58 10.67 7.86 -13.77
N ALA A 59 11.78 8.04 -14.49
CA ALA A 59 12.94 7.15 -14.42
C ALA A 59 13.64 7.20 -13.06
N PHE A 60 13.68 8.34 -12.38
CA PHE A 60 14.16 8.50 -11.02
C PHE A 60 13.19 7.83 -10.04
N ALA A 61 11.88 8.01 -10.20
CA ALA A 61 10.88 7.37 -9.34
C ALA A 61 10.98 5.84 -9.40
N GLU A 62 11.07 5.27 -10.60
CA GLU A 62 11.26 3.82 -10.79
C GLU A 62 12.56 3.33 -10.16
N ARG A 63 13.68 4.04 -10.39
CA ARG A 63 14.97 3.67 -9.78
C ARG A 63 14.93 3.77 -8.26
N ALA A 64 14.34 4.82 -7.69
CA ALA A 64 14.26 5.00 -6.24
C ALA A 64 13.41 3.90 -5.59
N LEU A 65 12.27 3.55 -6.19
CA LEU A 65 11.44 2.43 -5.75
C LEU A 65 12.19 1.10 -5.85
N ASN A 66 12.84 0.82 -6.98
CA ASN A 66 13.59 -0.42 -7.20
C ASN A 66 14.87 -0.54 -6.35
N SER A 67 15.52 0.58 -6.02
CA SER A 67 16.77 0.62 -5.23
C SER A 67 16.54 0.50 -3.73
N SER A 68 15.30 0.69 -3.26
CA SER A 68 14.96 0.68 -1.84
C SER A 68 15.06 -0.70 -1.17
N GLY A 69 15.34 -1.77 -1.92
CA GLY A 69 15.37 -3.14 -1.40
C GLY A 69 14.01 -3.66 -0.92
N LEU A 70 12.94 -2.86 -1.10
CA LEU A 70 11.58 -3.30 -0.88
C LEU A 70 11.22 -4.32 -1.98
N PRO A 71 10.63 -5.48 -1.63
CA PRO A 71 10.25 -6.46 -2.62
C PRO A 71 9.34 -5.82 -3.66
N VAL A 72 9.63 -6.12 -4.93
CA VAL A 72 8.80 -5.80 -6.11
C VAL A 72 7.33 -5.88 -5.72
N ALA A 73 6.58 -4.80 -5.97
CA ALA A 73 5.19 -4.62 -5.56
C ALA A 73 4.43 -5.94 -5.58
N ILE A 74 4.07 -6.45 -4.40
CA ILE A 74 3.23 -7.64 -4.26
C ILE A 74 1.96 -7.31 -5.05
N LYS A 75 1.74 -8.03 -6.15
CA LYS A 75 0.59 -7.80 -7.02
C LYS A 75 -0.65 -7.93 -6.15
N SER A 76 -1.40 -6.83 -5.98
CA SER A 76 -2.62 -6.88 -5.20
C SER A 76 -3.60 -7.88 -5.85
N PRO A 77 -4.28 -8.72 -5.05
CA PRO A 77 -5.25 -9.66 -5.58
C PRO A 77 -6.41 -8.89 -6.22
N THR A 78 -6.93 -9.42 -7.31
CA THR A 78 -8.13 -8.94 -7.99
C THR A 78 -9.39 -9.39 -7.25
N LEU A 79 -10.53 -8.72 -7.50
CA LEU A 79 -11.82 -9.14 -6.93
C LEU A 79 -12.18 -10.59 -7.28
N ALA A 80 -11.87 -11.01 -8.51
CA ALA A 80 -12.11 -12.38 -8.97
C ALA A 80 -11.29 -13.41 -8.17
N GLU A 81 -10.00 -13.14 -7.95
CA GLU A 81 -9.12 -14.00 -7.15
C GLU A 81 -9.61 -14.09 -5.69
N ILE A 82 -10.03 -12.98 -5.08
CA ILE A 82 -10.59 -12.99 -3.72
C ILE A 82 -11.87 -13.84 -3.66
N ILE A 83 -12.77 -13.66 -4.63
CA ILE A 83 -14.00 -14.44 -4.71
C ILE A 83 -13.68 -15.93 -4.86
N ASP A 84 -12.73 -16.31 -5.72
CA ASP A 84 -12.35 -17.70 -5.94
C ASP A 84 -11.73 -18.35 -4.70
N VAL A 85 -10.85 -17.64 -3.99
CA VAL A 85 -10.24 -18.15 -2.77
C VAL A 85 -11.31 -18.36 -1.68
N VAL A 86 -12.24 -17.41 -1.52
CA VAL A 86 -13.35 -17.57 -0.56
C VAL A 86 -14.26 -18.72 -0.97
N CYS A 87 -14.61 -18.85 -2.25
CA CYS A 87 -15.39 -19.99 -2.77
C CYS A 87 -14.71 -21.33 -2.49
N THR A 88 -13.40 -21.41 -2.73
CA THR A 88 -12.59 -22.60 -2.48
C THR A 88 -12.57 -22.97 -0.99
N GLU A 89 -12.38 -22.01 -0.10
CA GLU A 89 -12.37 -22.24 1.36
C GLU A 89 -13.73 -22.67 1.92
N TYR A 90 -14.82 -22.31 1.24
CA TYR A 90 -16.18 -22.69 1.63
C TYR A 90 -16.69 -23.93 0.90
N ASP A 91 -15.91 -24.51 -0.02
CA ASP A 91 -16.29 -25.63 -0.89
C ASP A 91 -17.59 -25.37 -1.67
N VAL A 92 -17.72 -24.16 -2.22
CA VAL A 92 -18.89 -23.75 -3.02
C VAL A 92 -18.46 -23.01 -4.27
N ASP A 93 -19.15 -23.26 -5.37
CA ASP A 93 -19.00 -22.48 -6.60
C ASP A 93 -19.43 -21.01 -6.42
N ARG A 94 -19.03 -20.13 -7.34
CA ARG A 94 -19.37 -18.71 -7.33
C ARG A 94 -20.88 -18.45 -7.24
N ALA A 95 -21.69 -19.32 -7.84
CA ALA A 95 -23.15 -19.28 -7.72
C ALA A 95 -23.67 -19.37 -6.27
N GLY A 96 -22.86 -19.92 -5.35
CA GLY A 96 -23.16 -19.96 -3.92
C GLY A 96 -23.23 -18.60 -3.25
N LEU A 97 -22.53 -17.59 -3.77
CA LEU A 97 -22.57 -16.22 -3.25
C LEU A 97 -23.95 -15.57 -3.42
N ASP A 98 -24.72 -16.01 -4.42
CA ASP A 98 -26.04 -15.47 -4.68
C ASP A 98 -27.12 -15.95 -3.71
N GLY A 99 -26.80 -16.93 -2.87
CA GLY A 99 -27.69 -17.44 -1.85
C GLY A 99 -28.69 -18.47 -2.39
N GLY A 100 -28.20 -19.44 -3.15
CA GLY A 100 -28.95 -20.64 -3.57
C GLY A 100 -29.37 -21.52 -2.39
N GLU A 101 -29.08 -22.82 -2.44
CA GLU A 101 -29.56 -23.80 -1.44
C GLU A 101 -29.14 -23.48 0.02
N ASN A 102 -28.06 -22.70 0.21
CA ASN A 102 -27.57 -22.32 1.53
C ASN A 102 -27.42 -20.80 1.70
N VAL A 103 -28.57 -20.12 1.88
CA VAL A 103 -28.67 -18.66 2.11
C VAL A 103 -27.74 -18.18 3.23
N ARG A 104 -27.58 -18.96 4.31
CA ARG A 104 -26.73 -18.61 5.46
C ARG A 104 -25.26 -18.62 5.07
N GLN A 105 -24.81 -19.63 4.34
CA GLN A 105 -23.42 -19.74 3.87
C GLN A 105 -23.10 -18.64 2.84
N GLY A 106 -23.97 -18.41 1.86
CA GLY A 106 -23.78 -17.34 0.88
C GLY A 106 -23.77 -15.94 1.50
N ALA A 107 -24.52 -15.71 2.58
CA ALA A 107 -24.44 -14.45 3.33
C ALA A 107 -23.11 -14.29 4.08
N GLU A 108 -22.53 -15.38 4.61
CA GLU A 108 -21.24 -15.35 5.29
C GLU A 108 -20.08 -15.16 4.31
N MET A 109 -20.09 -15.87 3.18
CA MET A 109 -19.09 -15.72 2.12
C MET A 109 -19.05 -14.27 1.60
N ARG A 110 -20.21 -13.66 1.33
CA ARG A 110 -20.28 -12.24 0.94
C ARG A 110 -19.75 -11.30 2.02
N ALA A 111 -20.00 -11.61 3.29
CA ALA A 111 -19.45 -10.85 4.40
C ALA A 111 -17.91 -10.98 4.46
N MET A 112 -17.37 -12.17 4.15
CA MET A 112 -15.93 -12.45 4.12
C MET A 112 -15.24 -11.67 3.01
N VAL A 113 -15.75 -11.77 1.77
CA VAL A 113 -15.23 -11.00 0.63
C VAL A 113 -15.29 -9.50 0.92
N ALA A 114 -16.40 -9.00 1.45
CA ALA A 114 -16.54 -7.59 1.81
C ALA A 114 -15.57 -7.16 2.93
N TRP A 115 -15.27 -8.03 3.89
CA TRP A 115 -14.30 -7.74 4.95
C TRP A 115 -12.87 -7.67 4.39
N ILE A 116 -12.48 -8.60 3.50
CA ILE A 116 -11.16 -8.60 2.84
C ILE A 116 -10.99 -7.36 1.97
N VAL A 117 -12.01 -7.02 1.16
CA VAL A 117 -11.97 -5.83 0.29
C VAL A 117 -11.85 -4.52 1.08
N GLN A 118 -12.36 -4.46 2.32
CA GLN A 118 -12.16 -3.29 3.19
C GLN A 118 -10.72 -3.13 3.68
N ASP A 119 -9.91 -4.18 3.64
CA ASP A 119 -8.53 -4.20 4.14
C ASP A 119 -7.49 -3.96 3.03
N LEU A 120 -7.93 -3.97 1.76
CA LEU A 120 -7.06 -3.80 0.59
C LEU A 120 -7.22 -2.39 -0.01
N GLU A 121 -6.11 -1.65 -0.09
CA GLU A 121 -6.09 -0.27 -0.63
C GLU A 121 -6.46 -0.17 -2.12
N SER A 122 -6.23 -1.24 -2.89
CA SER A 122 -6.43 -1.27 -4.34
C SER A 122 -7.87 -1.61 -4.75
N LEU A 123 -8.74 -1.99 -3.81
CA LEU A 123 -10.11 -2.43 -4.10
C LEU A 123 -11.14 -1.60 -3.34
N THR A 124 -12.37 -1.57 -3.87
CA THR A 124 -13.46 -0.82 -3.23
C THR A 124 -14.69 -1.69 -3.07
N LEU A 125 -15.45 -1.45 -2.00
CA LEU A 125 -16.74 -2.10 -1.80
C LEU A 125 -17.75 -1.74 -2.90
N THR A 126 -17.60 -0.59 -3.55
CA THR A 126 -18.44 -0.18 -4.69
C THR A 126 -18.19 -1.09 -5.90
N ALA A 127 -16.93 -1.41 -6.20
CA ALA A 127 -16.59 -2.35 -7.27
C ALA A 127 -17.10 -3.76 -6.93
N LEU A 128 -16.94 -4.21 -5.68
CA LEU A 128 -17.51 -5.48 -5.20
C LEU A 128 -19.04 -5.52 -5.31
N ALA A 129 -19.72 -4.43 -4.95
CA ALA A 129 -21.17 -4.31 -5.03
C ALA A 129 -21.67 -4.45 -6.49
N ALA A 130 -20.95 -3.83 -7.43
CA ALA A 130 -21.23 -3.95 -8.86
C ALA A 130 -21.01 -5.39 -9.36
N GLU A 131 -19.88 -6.01 -8.99
CA GLU A 131 -19.53 -7.38 -9.39
C GLU A 131 -20.57 -8.41 -8.92
N LEU A 132 -21.03 -8.28 -7.66
CA LEU A 132 -22.01 -9.20 -7.07
C LEU A 132 -23.47 -8.81 -7.34
N GLY A 133 -23.73 -7.65 -7.95
CA GLY A 133 -25.08 -7.11 -8.11
C GLY A 133 -25.81 -6.88 -6.78
N ARG A 134 -25.10 -6.47 -5.72
CA ARG A 134 -25.65 -6.29 -4.35
C ARG A 134 -25.53 -4.86 -3.85
N ASP A 135 -26.37 -4.53 -2.87
CA ASP A 135 -26.34 -3.23 -2.21
C ASP A 135 -25.04 -3.04 -1.40
N LEU A 136 -24.35 -1.94 -1.66
CA LEU A 136 -23.15 -1.50 -0.96
C LEU A 136 -23.37 -1.42 0.56
N SER A 137 -24.49 -0.83 0.98
CA SER A 137 -24.79 -0.66 2.41
C SER A 137 -25.04 -2.01 3.09
N ALA A 138 -25.57 -3.00 2.38
CA ALA A 138 -25.72 -4.36 2.87
C ALA A 138 -24.36 -5.05 3.04
N LEU A 139 -23.46 -4.95 2.06
CA LEU A 139 -22.11 -5.52 2.11
C LEU A 139 -21.27 -4.92 3.24
N SER A 140 -21.27 -3.60 3.38
CA SER A 140 -20.55 -2.89 4.46
C SER A 140 -21.03 -3.34 5.84
N ARG A 141 -22.35 -3.41 6.05
CA ARG A 141 -22.93 -3.92 7.32
C ARG A 141 -22.60 -5.40 7.55
N ALA A 142 -22.57 -6.21 6.48
CA ALA A 142 -22.23 -7.63 6.58
C ALA A 142 -20.78 -7.82 7.03
N ALA A 143 -19.82 -7.09 6.43
CA ALA A 143 -18.42 -7.06 6.86
C ALA A 143 -18.27 -6.61 8.32
N GLY A 144 -18.99 -5.55 8.73
CA GLY A 144 -18.99 -5.08 10.12
C GLY A 144 -19.49 -6.13 11.11
N ARG A 145 -20.60 -6.82 10.80
CA ARG A 145 -21.10 -7.93 11.63
C ARG A 145 -20.13 -9.11 11.67
N LEU A 146 -19.47 -9.44 10.56
CA LEU A 146 -18.46 -10.49 10.52
C LEU A 146 -17.27 -10.15 11.43
N ARG A 147 -16.77 -8.91 11.36
CA ARG A 147 -15.70 -8.42 12.24
C ARG A 147 -16.05 -8.58 13.73
N GLN A 148 -17.29 -8.24 14.10
CA GLN A 148 -17.78 -8.45 15.47
C GLN A 148 -17.90 -9.93 15.86
N ARG A 149 -18.29 -10.80 14.92
CA ARG A 149 -18.37 -12.26 15.15
C ARG A 149 -16.98 -12.87 15.33
N MET A 150 -16.01 -12.49 14.50
CA MET A 150 -14.61 -12.96 14.61
C MET A 150 -13.96 -12.63 15.96
N ALA A 151 -14.41 -11.57 16.63
CA ALA A 151 -13.95 -11.25 17.99
C ALA A 151 -14.43 -12.26 19.05
N LYS A 152 -15.48 -13.04 18.76
CA LYS A 152 -16.10 -14.02 19.68
C LYS A 152 -15.93 -15.46 19.21
N ASP A 153 -15.68 -15.67 17.92
CA ASP A 153 -15.59 -16.98 17.28
C ASP A 153 -14.17 -17.18 16.74
N ALA A 154 -13.38 -17.97 17.48
CA ALA A 154 -12.00 -18.26 17.13
C ALA A 154 -11.86 -19.08 15.84
N LEU A 155 -12.83 -19.95 15.52
CA LEU A 155 -12.80 -20.75 14.30
C LEU A 155 -13.02 -19.87 13.08
N LEU A 156 -13.98 -18.94 13.16
CA LEU A 156 -14.24 -17.97 12.11
C LEU A 156 -13.04 -17.05 11.87
N LYS A 157 -12.35 -16.66 12.96
CA LYS A 157 -11.13 -15.86 12.88
C LYS A 157 -9.98 -16.62 12.19
N ILE A 158 -9.72 -17.87 12.58
CA ILE A 158 -8.70 -18.72 11.95
C ILE A 158 -9.00 -18.89 10.46
N LYS A 159 -10.27 -19.14 10.10
CA LYS A 159 -10.68 -19.23 8.71
C LYS A 159 -10.39 -17.94 7.93
N ALA A 160 -10.73 -16.78 8.48
CA ALA A 160 -10.45 -15.50 7.84
C ALA A 160 -8.94 -15.27 7.64
N GLU A 161 -8.12 -15.59 8.64
CA GLU A 161 -6.65 -15.48 8.56
C GLU A 161 -6.05 -16.43 7.51
N ASN A 162 -6.60 -17.64 7.36
CA ASN A 162 -6.17 -18.60 6.33
C ASN A 162 -6.47 -18.07 4.93
N ILE A 163 -7.68 -17.51 4.71
CA ILE A 163 -8.08 -16.90 3.45
C ILE A 163 -7.17 -15.72 3.11
N THR A 164 -6.91 -14.83 4.08
CA THR A 164 -6.05 -13.67 3.82
C THR A 164 -4.60 -14.08 3.54
N ARG A 165 -4.12 -15.20 4.08
CA ARG A 165 -2.77 -15.71 3.83
C ARG A 165 -2.62 -16.41 2.46
N SER A 166 -3.71 -16.90 1.87
CA SER A 166 -3.71 -17.54 0.55
C SER A 166 -3.91 -16.56 -0.62
N LEU A 167 -4.13 -15.27 -0.32
CA LEU A 167 -4.12 -14.15 -1.26
C LEU A 167 -2.72 -13.57 -1.43
#